data_AF-A0AAV5SUI6-F1
#
_entry.id   AF-A0AAV5SUI6-F1
#
_cell.length_a   1.000
_cell.length_b   1.000
_cell.length_c   1.000
_cell.angle_alpha   90.00
_cell.angle_beta   90.00
_cell.angle_gamma   90.00
#
_symmetry.space_group_name_H-M   'P 1'
#
loop_
_entity.id
_entity.type
_entity.pdbx_description
1 polymer ?
#
loop_
_entity_poly.entity_id
_entity_poly.type
_entity_poly.pdbx_seq_one_letter_code
_entity_poly.pdbx_strand_id
1 'polypeptide(L)'
;MEKLFSNKESSEFQSPWNSSALVKQANVYITNGNTIFVIDPLTSKMLPPLHLCDVSRFQIAGICDGALIGRGKCETSGKYYLMTAQLPHEYVVKTPSIPNGLSPFDDEQMGAFRSKFENEFLVKKIRGEGGFGCVF
;
A
#
# COMPACT_ATOMS: atom_id res chain seq x y z
N MET A 1 42.24 -10.42 -19.34
CA MET A 1 41.34 -11.21 -18.48
C MET A 1 40.25 -10.28 -17.98
N GLU A 2 39.21 -10.06 -18.79
CA GLU A 2 38.04 -9.28 -18.38
C GLU A 2 37.06 -10.23 -17.68
N LYS A 3 36.77 -9.98 -16.40
CA LYS A 3 35.74 -10.69 -15.67
C LYS A 3 34.38 -10.24 -16.20
N LEU A 4 33.74 -11.12 -16.97
CA LEU A 4 32.31 -11.07 -17.26
C LEU A 4 31.56 -11.17 -15.92
N PHE A 5 31.14 -10.03 -15.37
CA PHE A 5 30.13 -10.02 -14.32
C PHE A 5 28.83 -10.49 -14.97
N SER A 6 28.46 -11.73 -14.66
CA SER A 6 27.17 -12.33 -14.98
C SER A 6 26.07 -11.48 -14.33
N ASN A 7 25.51 -10.53 -15.09
CA ASN A 7 24.28 -9.79 -14.78
C ASN A 7 23.07 -10.72 -14.86
N LYS A 8 23.01 -11.69 -13.94
CA LYS A 8 21.95 -12.71 -13.87
C LYS A 8 21.36 -12.82 -12.47
N GLU A 9 21.23 -11.70 -11.77
CA GLU A 9 20.49 -11.56 -10.50
C GLU A 9 19.22 -10.68 -10.65
N SER A 10 18.70 -10.52 -11.86
CA SER A 10 17.51 -9.71 -12.13
C SER A 10 16.35 -10.51 -12.72
N SER A 11 16.30 -11.83 -12.47
CA SER A 11 15.01 -12.49 -12.26
C SER A 11 14.61 -12.31 -10.79
N GLU A 12 14.65 -11.06 -10.31
CA GLU A 12 14.04 -10.69 -9.04
C GLU A 12 12.56 -11.05 -9.20
N PHE A 13 12.12 -12.06 -8.44
CA PHE A 13 10.71 -12.40 -8.23
C PHE A 13 9.91 -11.11 -8.11
N GLN A 14 9.31 -10.67 -9.22
CA GLN A 14 8.36 -9.58 -9.24
C GLN A 14 7.15 -10.17 -8.55
N SER A 15 6.97 -9.85 -7.26
CA SER A 15 5.63 -9.89 -6.71
C SER A 15 4.75 -9.12 -7.70
N PRO A 16 3.61 -9.67 -8.16
CA PRO A 16 2.84 -9.08 -9.27
C PRO A 16 2.42 -7.62 -8.99
N TRP A 17 2.46 -7.23 -7.71
CA TRP A 17 2.30 -5.90 -7.15
C TRP A 17 3.67 -5.27 -6.86
N ASN A 18 4.41 -4.91 -7.91
CA ASN A 18 5.59 -4.01 -7.84
C ASN A 18 5.21 -2.58 -7.38
N SER A 19 4.25 -2.48 -6.47
CA SER A 19 3.49 -1.28 -6.20
C SER A 19 4.27 -0.45 -5.20
N SER A 20 4.87 0.62 -5.70
CA SER A 20 5.41 1.71 -4.87
C SER A 20 4.32 2.42 -4.07
N ALA A 21 3.04 2.05 -4.26
CA ALA A 21 1.90 2.64 -3.56
C ALA A 21 0.86 1.58 -3.12
N LEU A 22 0.22 1.84 -1.97
CA LEU A 22 -0.88 1.07 -1.40
C LEU A 22 -1.98 2.04 -0.94
N VAL A 23 -3.23 1.77 -1.29
CA VAL A 23 -4.39 2.50 -0.76
C VAL A 23 -5.07 1.63 0.30
N LYS A 24 -5.18 2.12 1.54
CA LYS A 24 -5.82 1.37 2.63
C LYS A 24 -6.42 2.32 3.66
N GLN A 25 -7.63 2.00 4.13
CA GLN A 25 -8.31 2.73 5.20
C GLN A 25 -8.31 4.25 4.97
N ALA A 26 -8.70 4.68 3.77
CA ALA A 26 -8.69 6.07 3.34
C ALA A 26 -7.33 6.76 3.19
N ASN A 27 -6.19 6.16 3.57
CA ASN A 27 -4.86 6.73 3.33
C ASN A 27 -4.18 6.13 2.08
N VAL A 28 -3.31 6.92 1.44
CA VAL A 28 -2.42 6.47 0.36
C VAL A 28 -1.00 6.41 0.88
N TYR A 29 -0.43 5.21 0.91
CA TYR A 29 0.95 4.93 1.34
C TYR A 29 1.83 4.79 0.10
N ILE A 30 2.95 5.50 0.05
CA ILE A 30 3.88 5.50 -1.08
C ILE A 30 5.29 5.28 -0.53
N THR A 31 6.13 4.52 -1.23
CA THR A 31 7.53 4.30 -0.83
C THR A 31 8.49 4.64 -1.97
N ASN A 32 9.61 5.28 -1.64
CA ASN A 32 10.76 5.44 -2.55
C ASN A 32 11.86 4.38 -2.31
N GLY A 33 11.61 3.43 -1.41
CA GLY A 33 12.54 2.36 -1.05
C GLY A 33 13.02 2.42 0.40
N ASN A 34 13.35 3.59 0.93
CA ASN A 34 13.81 3.73 2.32
C ASN A 34 12.94 4.66 3.16
N THR A 35 12.02 5.38 2.52
CA THR A 35 11.10 6.32 3.15
C THR A 35 9.68 6.03 2.68
N ILE A 36 8.74 6.00 3.62
CA ILE A 36 7.32 5.86 3.36
C ILE A 36 6.66 7.22 3.56
N PHE A 37 5.94 7.65 2.54
CA PHE A 37 5.10 8.84 2.52
C PHE A 37 3.65 8.41 2.65
N VAL A 38 2.87 9.16 3.42
CA VAL A 38 1.44 8.86 3.61
C VAL A 38 0.65 10.11 3.35
N ILE A 39 -0.34 9.98 2.48
CA ILE A 39 -1.24 11.06 2.08
C ILE A 39 -2.62 10.73 2.64
N ASP A 40 -3.17 11.65 3.40
CA ASP A 40 -4.59 11.68 3.76
C ASP A 40 -5.34 12.44 2.65
N PRO A 41 -6.10 11.76 1.78
CA PRO A 41 -6.83 12.38 0.69
C PRO A 41 -8.03 13.21 1.17
N LEU A 42 -8.56 12.97 2.38
CA LEU A 42 -9.67 13.75 2.92
C LEU A 42 -9.20 15.14 3.30
N THR A 43 -8.07 15.23 3.98
CA THR A 43 -7.48 16.52 4.39
C THR A 43 -6.52 17.09 3.35
N SER A 44 -6.19 16.31 2.31
CA SER A 44 -5.13 16.63 1.33
C SER A 44 -3.79 16.95 1.99
N LYS A 45 -3.51 16.36 3.15
CA LYS A 45 -2.27 16.55 3.91
C LYS A 45 -1.37 15.33 3.79
N MET A 46 -0.08 15.60 3.71
CA MET A 46 0.95 14.57 3.87
C MET A 46 1.25 14.42 5.36
N LEU A 47 1.16 13.19 5.87
CA LEU A 47 1.62 12.85 7.21
C LEU A 47 3.16 12.87 7.27
N PRO A 48 3.77 12.92 8.46
CA PRO A 48 5.23 12.86 8.56
C PRO A 48 5.84 11.68 7.77
N PRO A 49 7.01 11.82 7.15
CA PRO A 49 7.65 10.68 6.49
C PRO A 49 8.13 9.64 7.52
N LEU A 50 7.93 8.35 7.22
CA LEU A 50 8.48 7.25 8.02
C LEU A 50 9.78 6.76 7.39
N HIS A 51 10.89 6.94 8.09
CA HIS A 51 12.21 6.49 7.64
C HIS A 51 12.49 5.06 8.14
N LEU A 52 12.90 4.19 7.21
CA LEU A 52 13.29 2.82 7.51
C LEU A 52 14.79 2.77 7.76
N CYS A 53 15.19 2.32 8.95
CA CYS A 53 16.61 2.11 9.28
C CYS A 53 17.12 0.80 8.66
N ASP A 54 18.35 0.81 8.15
CA ASP A 54 19.02 -0.36 7.59
C ASP A 54 18.31 -1.02 6.39
N VAL A 55 17.47 -0.25 5.68
CA VAL A 55 16.72 -0.72 4.50
C VAL A 55 17.09 0.10 3.27
N SER A 56 17.69 -0.57 2.29
CA SER A 56 18.05 0.02 0.99
C SER A 56 16.87 0.05 0.00
N ARG A 57 15.92 -0.88 0.15
CA ARG A 57 14.74 -0.98 -0.71
C ARG A 57 13.61 -1.66 0.04
N PHE A 58 12.42 -1.08 0.03
CA PHE A 58 11.23 -1.57 0.70
C PHE A 58 10.05 -1.56 -0.26
N GLN A 59 9.33 -2.67 -0.30
CA GLN A 59 8.11 -2.85 -1.08
C GLN A 59 6.95 -3.11 -0.12
N ILE A 60 5.89 -2.32 -0.25
CA ILE A 60 4.71 -2.44 0.60
C ILE A 60 3.91 -3.66 0.14
N ALA A 61 3.63 -4.58 1.07
CA ALA A 61 2.75 -5.73 0.81
C ALA A 61 1.32 -5.45 1.31
N GLY A 62 1.17 -4.73 2.42
CA GLY A 62 -0.13 -4.44 3.01
C GLY A 62 -0.03 -3.76 4.35
N ILE A 63 -1.20 -3.46 4.93
CA ILE A 63 -1.35 -3.00 6.32
C ILE A 63 -2.42 -3.86 6.98
N CYS A 64 -2.11 -4.41 8.15
CA CYS A 64 -3.02 -5.21 8.96
C CYS A 64 -2.95 -4.73 10.41
N ASP A 65 -4.08 -4.38 11.02
CA ASP A 65 -4.18 -3.95 12.42
C ASP A 65 -3.18 -2.85 12.82
N GLY A 66 -2.98 -1.88 11.92
CA GLY A 66 -2.02 -0.79 12.11
C GLY A 66 -0.56 -1.20 11.95
N ALA A 67 -0.25 -2.46 11.65
CA ALA A 67 1.09 -2.90 11.29
C ALA A 67 1.28 -2.81 9.77
N LEU A 68 2.29 -2.07 9.34
CA LEU A 68 2.79 -2.09 7.98
C LEU A 68 3.55 -3.39 7.74
N ILE A 69 3.23 -4.08 6.66
CA ILE A 69 3.87 -5.31 6.24
C ILE A 69 4.48 -5.09 4.85
N GLY A 70 5.73 -5.49 4.69
CA GLY A 70 6.42 -5.38 3.42
C GLY A 70 7.65 -6.26 3.32
N ARG A 71 8.31 -6.18 2.17
CA ARG A 71 9.57 -6.87 1.90
C ARG A 71 10.66 -5.82 1.78
N GLY A 72 11.69 -5.93 2.62
CA GLY A 72 12.81 -4.98 2.61
C GLY A 72 14.16 -5.64 2.37
N LYS A 73 15.04 -4.96 1.64
CA LYS A 73 16.44 -5.35 1.43
C LYS A 73 17.30 -4.70 2.52
N CYS A 74 17.82 -5.53 3.42
CA CYS A 74 18.72 -5.08 4.47
C CYS A 74 20.01 -4.53 3.84
N GLU A 75 20.44 -3.35 4.28
CA GLU A 75 21.63 -2.68 3.76
C GLU A 75 22.91 -3.45 4.10
N THR A 76 23.04 -3.94 5.33
CA THR A 76 24.24 -4.66 5.78
C THR A 76 24.38 -6.04 5.14
N SER A 77 23.28 -6.81 5.07
CA SER A 77 23.34 -8.20 4.59
C SER A 77 23.09 -8.34 3.09
N GLY A 78 22.52 -7.32 2.44
CA GLY A 78 22.10 -7.35 1.04
C GLY A 78 20.92 -8.29 0.77
N LYS A 79 20.37 -8.98 1.78
CA LYS A 79 19.29 -9.96 1.65
C LYS A 79 17.92 -9.31 1.85
N TYR A 80 16.90 -9.94 1.27
CA TYR A 80 15.51 -9.55 1.46
C TYR A 80 14.89 -10.27 2.65
N TYR A 81 14.13 -9.53 3.45
CA TYR A 81 13.39 -10.04 4.61
C TYR A 81 11.94 -9.59 4.57
N LEU A 82 11.07 -10.38 5.20
CA LEU A 82 9.77 -9.89 5.64
C LEU A 82 10.00 -8.88 6.75
N MET A 83 9.45 -7.69 6.60
CA MET A 83 9.57 -6.61 7.56
C MET A 83 8.18 -6.16 7.98
N THR A 84 8.07 -5.87 9.27
CA THR A 84 6.84 -5.41 9.89
C THR A 84 7.15 -4.23 10.80
N ALA A 85 6.33 -3.19 10.75
CA ALA A 85 6.49 -2.02 11.61
C ALA A 85 5.12 -1.57 12.10
N GLN A 86 4.99 -1.33 13.41
CA GLN A 86 3.79 -0.70 13.95
C GLN A 86 3.74 0.74 13.44
N LEU A 87 2.65 1.12 12.77
CA LEU A 87 2.45 2.50 12.35
C LEU A 87 2.13 3.37 13.58
N PRO A 88 2.61 4.62 13.60
CA PRO A 88 2.19 5.58 14.62
C PRO A 88 0.67 5.77 14.59
N HIS A 89 0.10 6.12 15.74
CA HIS A 89 -1.35 6.13 15.93
C HIS A 89 -2.07 7.09 14.97
N GLU A 90 -1.41 8.16 14.56
CA GLU A 90 -1.91 9.17 13.62
C GLU A 90 -2.04 8.67 12.17
N TYR A 91 -1.39 7.55 11.81
CA TYR A 91 -1.51 6.92 10.49
C TYR A 91 -2.64 5.90 10.45
N VAL A 92 -2.98 5.36 11.61
CA VAL A 92 -4.13 4.48 11.77
C VAL A 92 -5.35 5.39 11.70
N VAL A 93 -6.01 5.40 10.55
CA VAL A 93 -7.28 6.11 10.42
C VAL A 93 -8.19 5.59 11.51
N LYS A 94 -8.53 6.49 12.44
CA LYS A 94 -9.63 6.27 13.36
C LYS A 94 -10.83 6.15 12.44
N THR A 95 -11.26 4.91 12.19
CA THR A 95 -12.65 4.71 11.81
C THR A 95 -13.43 5.54 12.80
N PRO A 96 -14.25 6.51 12.36
CA PRO A 96 -15.09 7.26 13.29
C PRO A 96 -15.74 6.18 14.14
N SER A 97 -15.47 6.22 15.45
CA SER A 97 -16.03 5.27 16.38
C SER A 97 -17.52 5.55 16.37
N ILE A 98 -18.24 4.88 15.48
CA ILE A 98 -19.68 5.00 15.40
C ILE A 98 -20.16 4.44 16.73
N PRO A 99 -20.82 5.25 17.58
CA PRO A 99 -21.39 4.74 18.81
C PRO A 99 -22.39 3.66 18.41
N ASN A 100 -22.02 2.40 18.67
CA ASN A 100 -22.81 1.18 18.53
C ASN A 100 -23.90 1.19 17.44
N GLY A 101 -23.58 0.71 16.23
CA GLY A 101 -24.59 0.03 15.39
C GLY A 101 -24.86 0.56 13.98
N LEU A 102 -24.11 1.53 13.46
CA LEU A 102 -24.20 1.91 12.04
C LEU A 102 -22.87 1.62 11.33
N SER A 103 -22.97 0.99 10.16
CA SER A 103 -21.84 0.76 9.25
C SER A 103 -21.25 2.12 8.81
N PRO A 104 -19.92 2.30 8.78
CA PRO A 104 -19.29 3.56 8.35
C PRO A 104 -19.36 3.82 6.85
N PHE A 105 -19.95 2.90 6.08
CA PHE A 105 -20.44 3.19 4.76
C PHE A 105 -21.95 3.27 4.86
N ASP A 106 -22.50 4.48 4.81
CA ASP A 106 -23.90 4.64 4.42
C ASP A 106 -24.05 3.93 3.07
N ASP A 107 -24.90 2.90 3.00
CA ASP A 107 -25.21 2.19 1.76
C ASP A 107 -25.61 3.18 0.65
N GLU A 108 -26.14 4.34 1.04
CA GLU A 108 -26.50 5.45 0.18
C GLU A 108 -25.28 6.10 -0.51
N GLN A 109 -24.16 6.32 0.22
CA GLN A 109 -22.93 6.87 -0.36
C GLN A 109 -22.23 5.85 -1.28
N MET A 110 -22.22 4.58 -0.88
CA MET A 110 -21.68 3.50 -1.71
C MET A 110 -22.50 3.36 -3.00
N GLY A 111 -23.83 3.44 -2.89
CA GLY A 111 -24.76 3.43 -4.02
C GLY A 111 -24.55 4.61 -4.97
N ALA A 112 -24.39 5.81 -4.43
CA ALA A 112 -24.12 7.01 -5.24
C ALA A 112 -22.79 6.92 -6.00
N PHE A 113 -21.70 6.46 -5.33
CA PHE A 113 -20.41 6.28 -5.99
C PHE A 113 -20.49 5.21 -7.09
N ARG A 114 -21.13 4.07 -6.80
CA ARG A 114 -21.30 2.98 -7.76
C ARG A 114 -22.09 3.43 -8.99
N SER A 115 -23.20 4.12 -8.78
CA SER A 115 -24.03 4.66 -9.87
C SER A 115 -23.24 5.67 -10.73
N LYS A 116 -22.47 6.57 -10.11
CA LYS A 116 -21.62 7.51 -10.84
C LYS A 116 -20.53 6.79 -11.64
N PHE A 117 -19.85 5.81 -11.04
CA PHE A 117 -18.80 5.05 -11.69
C PHE A 117 -19.32 4.25 -12.90
N GLU A 118 -20.46 3.58 -12.76
CA GLU A 118 -21.11 2.83 -13.85
C GLU A 118 -21.56 3.74 -15.01
N ASN A 119 -21.91 5.00 -14.72
CA ASN A 119 -22.30 5.99 -15.74
C ASN A 119 -21.10 6.65 -16.43
N GLU A 120 -20.00 6.89 -15.72
CA GLU A 120 -18.84 7.60 -16.25
C GLU A 120 -17.80 6.67 -16.90
N PHE A 121 -17.73 5.41 -16.49
CA PHE A 121 -16.68 4.48 -16.90
C PHE A 121 -17.24 3.21 -17.53
N LEU A 122 -16.83 2.93 -18.77
CA LEU A 122 -17.07 1.63 -19.41
C LEU A 122 -15.98 0.65 -18.97
N VAL A 123 -16.32 -0.24 -18.04
CA VAL A 123 -15.44 -1.33 -17.61
C VAL A 123 -15.18 -2.29 -18.78
N LYS A 124 -13.94 -2.35 -19.26
CA LYS A 124 -13.56 -3.22 -20.39
C LYS A 124 -13.22 -4.65 -19.97
N LYS A 125 -12.45 -4.83 -18.90
CA LYS A 125 -12.02 -6.15 -18.43
C LYS A 125 -11.41 -6.09 -17.02
N ILE A 126 -11.90 -6.94 -16.12
CA ILE A 126 -11.30 -7.14 -14.79
C ILE A 126 -9.87 -7.70 -14.93
N ARG A 127 -8.91 -7.01 -14.32
CA ARG A 127 -7.47 -7.34 -14.26
C ARG A 127 -7.10 -8.19 -13.04
N GLY A 128 -7.87 -8.12 -11.97
CA GLY A 128 -7.65 -8.92 -10.76
C GLY A 128 -8.85 -8.86 -9.82
N GLU A 129 -9.02 -9.92 -9.04
CA GLU A 129 -10.08 -10.07 -8.04
C GLU A 129 -9.49 -10.67 -6.76
N GLY A 130 -9.97 -10.21 -5.60
CA GLY A 130 -9.57 -10.74 -4.30
C GLY A 130 -10.58 -10.39 -3.20
N GLY A 131 -10.32 -10.83 -1.97
CA GLY A 131 -11.23 -10.64 -0.82
C GLY A 131 -11.51 -9.17 -0.42
N PHE A 132 -10.88 -8.21 -1.09
CA PHE A 132 -11.07 -6.77 -0.89
C PHE A 132 -11.65 -6.05 -2.11
N GLY A 133 -12.08 -6.79 -3.15
CA GLY A 133 -12.70 -6.23 -4.36
C GLY A 133 -11.98 -6.62 -5.65
N CYS A 134 -12.18 -5.84 -6.70
CA CYS A 134 -11.67 -6.10 -8.04
C CYS A 134 -10.99 -4.87 -8.64
N VAL A 135 -10.08 -5.12 -9.58
CA VAL A 135 -9.35 -4.11 -10.36
C VAL A 135 -9.82 -4.23 -11.80
N PHE A 136 -10.28 -3.11 -12.37
CA PHE A 136 -10.87 -3.02 -13.71
C PHE A 136 -9.89 -2.55 -14.79
#